data_AF-A0A3S2V0A5-F1
#
_entry.id   AF-A0A3S2V0A5-F1
#
_cell.length_a   1.000
_cell.length_b   1.000
_cell.length_c   1.000
_cell.angle_alpha   90.00
_cell.angle_beta   90.00
_cell.angle_gamma   90.00
#
_symmetry.space_group_name_H-M   'P 1'
#
loop_
_entity.id
_entity.type
_entity.pdbx_description
1 polymer ?
#
loop_
_entity_poly.entity_id
_entity_poly.type
_entity_poly.pdbx_seq_one_letter_code
_entity_poly.pdbx_strand_id
1 'polypeptide(L)'
;MSPDGEAAPGRGAAGSGLPGFDPVADLLFAVTAALLPAILVLLPAVQLAVRRPAAPGGIRVEGRPAETVVARAAGLRLPDGRSVALDRIPDDPGTRALLARLREDDGTLLVVVEPDGLESAFVLEPLLAAHGPGRVAQLRASEPCAASREPALARACAGAAP
;
A
#
# COMPACT_ATOMS: atom_id res chain seq x y z
N MET A 1 -46.39 -79.16 9.12
CA MET A 1 -46.10 -78.35 7.91
C MET A 1 -45.65 -76.96 8.36
N SER A 2 -44.34 -76.82 8.47
CA SER A 2 -43.48 -75.63 8.58
C SER A 2 -42.13 -76.18 8.12
N PRO A 3 -41.35 -75.51 7.27
CA PRO A 3 -40.95 -74.10 7.46
C PRO A 3 -41.03 -73.24 6.18
N ASP A 4 -41.30 -71.95 6.35
CA ASP A 4 -41.03 -70.94 5.32
C ASP A 4 -39.57 -70.48 5.45
N GLY A 5 -38.81 -70.66 4.38
CA GLY A 5 -37.39 -70.38 4.30
C GLY A 5 -37.10 -68.92 3.96
N GLU A 6 -36.11 -68.38 4.67
CA GLU A 6 -35.31 -67.22 4.28
C GLU A 6 -34.73 -67.38 2.86
N ALA A 7 -34.84 -66.34 2.05
CA ALA A 7 -33.95 -66.10 0.92
C ALA A 7 -33.72 -64.58 0.75
N ALA A 8 -32.45 -64.21 0.92
CA ALA A 8 -31.90 -62.86 0.95
C ALA A 8 -32.07 -62.07 -0.37
N PRO A 9 -32.01 -60.71 -0.33
CA PRO A 9 -31.76 -59.90 -1.52
C PRO A 9 -30.32 -60.11 -1.99
N GLY A 10 -30.17 -60.76 -3.15
CA GLY A 10 -28.90 -60.91 -3.84
C GLY A 10 -28.56 -59.70 -4.70
N ARG A 11 -27.28 -59.28 -4.60
CA ARG A 11 -26.48 -58.49 -5.57
C ARG A 11 -26.93 -57.04 -5.74
N GLY A 12 -26.20 -56.03 -5.25
CA GLY A 12 -24.76 -55.86 -5.47
C GLY A 12 -24.50 -55.46 -6.92
N ALA A 13 -24.82 -54.22 -7.30
CA ALA A 13 -24.40 -53.61 -8.56
C ALA A 13 -23.44 -52.45 -8.26
N ALA A 14 -22.17 -52.83 -8.11
CA ALA A 14 -20.96 -52.07 -8.41
C ALA A 14 -20.98 -50.56 -8.10
N GLY A 15 -20.76 -50.23 -6.84
CA GLY A 15 -19.82 -49.16 -6.53
C GLY A 15 -18.43 -49.60 -6.99
N SER A 16 -18.05 -49.27 -8.22
CA SER A 16 -16.67 -49.36 -8.69
C SER A 16 -15.92 -48.13 -8.22
N GLY A 17 -15.54 -48.15 -6.95
CA GLY A 17 -14.50 -47.30 -6.42
C GLY A 17 -13.15 -47.67 -7.03
N LEU A 18 -12.61 -46.80 -7.87
CA LEU A 18 -11.20 -46.47 -7.77
C LEU A 18 -11.11 -45.38 -6.69
N PRO A 19 -10.36 -45.58 -5.59
CA PRO A 19 -10.12 -44.49 -4.66
C PRO A 19 -9.27 -43.44 -5.38
N GLY A 20 -9.84 -42.25 -5.60
CA GLY A 20 -9.04 -41.04 -5.73
C GLY A 20 -9.14 -40.22 -7.01
N PHE A 21 -10.16 -40.39 -7.85
CA PHE A 21 -10.40 -39.42 -8.93
C PHE A 21 -11.90 -39.13 -9.10
N ASP A 22 -12.33 -37.98 -8.61
CA ASP A 22 -13.63 -37.39 -8.97
C ASP A 22 -13.31 -36.20 -9.87
N PRO A 23 -13.49 -36.33 -11.20
CA PRO A 23 -13.01 -35.33 -12.15
C PRO A 23 -13.63 -33.95 -11.93
N VAL A 24 -14.83 -33.89 -11.33
CA VAL A 24 -15.48 -32.62 -11.00
C VAL A 24 -14.87 -32.02 -9.74
N ALA A 25 -14.68 -32.82 -8.69
CA ALA A 25 -14.03 -32.37 -7.46
C ALA A 25 -12.57 -31.97 -7.70
N ASP A 26 -11.82 -32.75 -8.48
CA ASP A 26 -10.42 -32.50 -8.80
C ASP A 26 -10.25 -31.25 -9.68
N LEU A 27 -11.16 -31.01 -10.62
CA LEU A 27 -11.19 -29.77 -11.42
C LEU A 27 -11.50 -28.56 -10.53
N LEU A 28 -12.51 -28.66 -9.66
CA LEU A 28 -12.84 -27.59 -8.72
C LEU A 28 -11.68 -27.29 -7.77
N PHE A 29 -10.99 -28.32 -7.29
CA PHE A 29 -9.83 -28.15 -6.41
C PHE A 29 -8.66 -27.50 -7.14
N ALA A 30 -8.36 -27.91 -8.38
CA ALA A 30 -7.32 -27.31 -9.20
C ALA A 30 -7.61 -25.85 -9.55
N VAL A 31 -8.85 -25.53 -9.93
CA VAL A 31 -9.30 -24.16 -10.24
C VAL A 31 -9.20 -23.28 -8.98
N THR A 32 -9.67 -23.78 -7.84
CA THR A 32 -9.58 -23.04 -6.56
C THR A 32 -8.13 -22.83 -6.14
N ALA A 33 -7.28 -23.87 -6.24
CA ALA A 33 -5.86 -23.79 -5.90
C ALA A 33 -5.08 -22.82 -6.80
N ALA A 34 -5.52 -22.61 -8.05
CA ALA A 34 -4.92 -21.62 -8.95
C ALA A 34 -5.45 -20.19 -8.70
N LEU A 35 -6.76 -20.05 -8.47
CA LEU A 35 -7.40 -18.74 -8.27
C LEU A 35 -7.07 -18.11 -6.91
N LEU A 36 -7.03 -18.89 -5.83
CA LEU A 36 -6.80 -18.37 -4.49
C LEU A 36 -5.47 -17.61 -4.35
N PRO A 37 -4.30 -18.15 -4.77
CA PRO A 37 -3.04 -17.42 -4.71
C PRO A 37 -3.03 -16.24 -5.70
N ALA A 38 -3.65 -16.37 -6.87
CA ALA A 38 -3.75 -15.26 -7.82
C ALA A 38 -4.54 -14.08 -7.20
N ILE A 39 -5.67 -14.36 -6.56
CA ILE A 39 -6.48 -13.36 -5.86
C ILE A 39 -5.68 -12.75 -4.70
N LEU A 40 -5.02 -13.57 -3.87
CA LEU A 40 -4.22 -13.06 -2.73
C LEU A 40 -3.04 -12.19 -3.17
N VAL A 41 -2.44 -12.45 -4.33
CA VAL A 41 -1.35 -11.64 -4.89
C VAL A 41 -1.88 -10.37 -5.57
N LEU A 42 -3.01 -10.44 -6.28
CA LEU A 42 -3.58 -9.31 -7.01
C LEU A 42 -4.40 -8.35 -6.14
N LEU A 43 -5.06 -8.81 -5.08
CA LEU A 43 -5.86 -7.96 -4.19
C LEU A 43 -5.08 -6.77 -3.63
N PRO A 44 -3.88 -6.94 -3.04
CA PRO A 44 -3.13 -5.79 -2.51
C PRO A 44 -2.73 -4.80 -3.61
N ALA A 45 -2.41 -5.28 -4.82
CA ALA A 45 -2.06 -4.41 -5.94
C ALA A 45 -3.24 -3.55 -6.42
N VAL A 46 -4.46 -4.11 -6.44
CA VAL A 46 -5.68 -3.37 -6.81
C VAL A 46 -6.11 -2.39 -5.72
N GLN A 47 -5.98 -2.76 -4.44
CA GLN A 47 -6.31 -1.88 -3.31
C GLN A 47 -5.39 -0.64 -3.25
N LEU A 48 -4.12 -0.79 -3.64
CA LEU A 48 -3.17 0.32 -3.74
C LEU A 48 -3.49 1.27 -4.92
N ALA A 49 -4.02 0.75 -6.03
CA ALA A 49 -4.41 1.56 -7.18
C ALA A 49 -5.69 2.38 -6.94
N VAL A 50 -6.61 1.89 -6.10
CA VAL A 50 -7.90 2.54 -5.82
C VAL A 50 -7.81 3.57 -4.69
N ARG A 51 -6.86 3.44 -3.75
CA ARG A 51 -6.64 4.41 -2.68
C ARG A 51 -5.80 5.60 -3.15
N ARG A 52 -6.38 6.48 -3.98
CA ARG A 52 -5.98 7.90 -3.94
C ARG A 52 -6.71 8.54 -2.76
N PRO A 53 -6.03 8.99 -1.69
CA PRO A 53 -6.66 9.90 -0.76
C PRO A 53 -6.81 11.25 -1.48
N ALA A 54 -7.94 11.46 -2.14
CA ALA A 54 -8.41 12.79 -2.48
C ALA A 54 -9.10 13.34 -1.22
N ALA A 55 -8.32 13.87 -0.27
CA ALA A 55 -8.88 14.62 0.84
C ALA A 55 -9.19 16.06 0.37
N PRO A 56 -10.46 16.52 0.39
CA PRO A 56 -10.84 17.87 -0.01
C PRO A 56 -10.51 18.95 1.04
N GLY A 57 -9.66 18.65 2.01
CA GLY A 57 -9.02 19.62 2.90
C GLY A 57 -7.52 19.36 2.85
N GLY A 58 -6.73 20.38 2.49
CA GLY A 58 -5.28 20.26 2.40
C GLY A 58 -4.66 19.64 3.65
N ILE A 59 -3.51 18.98 3.50
CA ILE A 59 -2.84 18.27 4.59
C ILE A 59 -2.47 19.27 5.69
N ARG A 60 -2.65 18.87 6.95
CA ARG A 60 -2.28 19.68 8.11
C ARG A 60 -1.22 18.99 8.95
N VAL A 61 -0.24 19.76 9.40
CA VAL A 61 0.81 19.33 10.33
C VAL A 61 0.68 20.23 11.56
N GLU A 62 0.47 19.63 12.74
CA GLU A 62 0.22 20.37 13.99
C GLU A 62 -0.94 21.38 13.87
N GLY A 63 -1.99 21.03 13.14
CA GLY A 63 -3.16 21.90 12.93
C GLY A 63 -2.96 23.04 11.93
N ARG A 64 -1.76 23.22 11.35
CA ARG A 64 -1.47 24.21 10.30
C ARG A 64 -1.54 23.59 8.91
N PRO A 65 -2.01 24.30 7.87
CA PRO A 65 -1.91 23.82 6.50
C PRO A 65 -0.46 23.59 6.12
N ALA A 66 -0.19 22.47 5.45
CA ALA A 66 1.14 22.07 5.01
C ALA A 66 1.15 21.85 3.50
N GLU A 67 2.13 22.46 2.85
CA GLU A 67 2.44 22.21 1.45
C GLU A 67 3.21 20.91 1.34
N THR A 68 2.86 20.09 0.35
CA THR A 68 3.33 18.70 0.28
C THR A 68 4.25 18.47 -0.90
N VAL A 69 5.45 17.99 -0.60
CA VAL A 69 6.41 17.50 -1.60
C VAL A 69 6.51 15.99 -1.45
N VAL A 70 6.50 15.27 -2.56
CA VAL A 70 6.66 13.81 -2.58
C VAL A 70 8.02 13.47 -3.15
N ALA A 71 8.86 12.81 -2.36
CA ALA A 71 10.13 12.24 -2.78
C ALA A 71 9.91 10.79 -3.23
N ARG A 72 10.35 10.47 -4.45
CA ARG A 72 10.25 9.17 -5.12
C ARG A 72 11.56 8.84 -5.82
N ALA A 73 11.74 7.62 -6.33
CA ALA A 73 12.99 7.25 -7.01
C ALA A 73 13.38 8.21 -8.16
N ALA A 74 12.39 8.68 -8.92
CA ALA A 74 12.63 9.57 -10.06
C ALA A 74 12.89 11.04 -9.70
N GLY A 75 12.90 11.41 -8.41
CA GLY A 75 13.09 12.78 -7.95
C GLY A 75 11.94 13.29 -7.05
N LEU A 76 11.61 14.57 -7.16
CA LEU A 76 10.54 15.21 -6.38
C LEU A 76 9.29 15.44 -7.22
N ARG A 77 8.14 15.41 -6.56
CA ARG A 77 6.89 15.97 -7.05
C ARG A 77 6.47 17.10 -6.12
N LEU A 78 6.31 18.28 -6.69
CA LEU A 78 5.98 19.50 -5.97
C LEU A 78 4.46 19.67 -5.83
N PRO A 79 3.98 20.59 -4.98
CA PRO A 79 2.55 20.79 -4.73
C PRO A 79 1.77 21.25 -5.97
N ASP A 80 2.44 21.97 -6.88
CA ASP A 80 1.91 22.41 -8.17
C ASP A 80 1.77 21.25 -9.19
N GLY A 81 2.11 20.02 -8.79
CA GLY A 81 2.09 18.83 -9.63
C GLY A 81 3.34 18.66 -10.49
N ARG A 82 4.25 19.64 -10.51
CA ARG A 82 5.49 19.59 -11.27
C ARG A 82 6.42 18.51 -10.71
N SER A 83 7.17 17.89 -11.61
CA SER A 83 8.16 16.88 -11.27
C SER A 83 9.56 17.43 -11.50
N VAL A 84 10.45 17.21 -10.53
CA VAL A 84 11.86 17.59 -10.59
C VAL A 84 12.68 16.31 -10.55
N ALA A 85 13.54 16.10 -11.55
CA ALA A 85 14.43 14.94 -11.59
C ALA A 85 15.48 15.01 -10.47
N LEU A 86 15.90 13.85 -9.98
CA LEU A 86 16.84 13.70 -8.86
C LEU A 86 18.12 14.56 -9.01
N ASP A 87 18.74 14.51 -10.18
CA ASP A 87 19.96 15.24 -10.55
C ASP A 87 19.77 16.76 -10.60
N ARG A 88 18.52 17.22 -10.72
CA ARG A 88 18.15 18.64 -10.83
C ARG A 88 17.63 19.24 -9.54
N ILE A 89 17.36 18.42 -8.51
CA ILE A 89 16.84 18.91 -7.22
C ILE A 89 17.65 20.09 -6.68
N PRO A 90 19.01 20.02 -6.59
CA PRO A 90 19.81 21.08 -5.99
C PRO A 90 19.64 22.44 -6.67
N ASP A 91 19.43 22.43 -7.99
CA ASP A 91 19.43 23.62 -8.85
C ASP A 91 18.06 24.00 -9.38
N ASP A 92 17.00 23.27 -9.03
CA ASP A 92 15.67 23.55 -9.52
C ASP A 92 15.14 24.89 -8.97
N PRO A 93 14.87 25.87 -9.84
CA PRO A 93 14.48 27.21 -9.40
C PRO A 93 13.12 27.21 -8.71
N GLY A 94 12.20 26.32 -9.09
CA GLY A 94 10.88 26.30 -8.47
C GLY A 94 10.86 25.54 -7.13
N THR A 95 11.75 24.56 -6.90
CA THR A 95 12.00 24.01 -5.57
C THR A 95 12.52 25.11 -4.65
N ARG A 96 13.52 25.89 -5.09
CA ARG A 96 14.05 27.03 -4.32
C ARG A 96 12.97 28.10 -4.06
N ALA A 97 12.18 28.44 -5.06
CA ALA A 97 11.09 29.40 -4.92
C ALA A 97 10.00 28.92 -3.95
N LEU A 98 9.65 27.63 -3.98
CA LEU A 98 8.73 27.03 -3.02
C LEU A 98 9.26 27.18 -1.59
N LEU A 99 10.52 26.78 -1.36
CA LEU A 99 11.13 26.85 -0.03
C LEU A 99 11.24 28.30 0.48
N ALA A 100 11.63 29.23 -0.40
CA ALA A 100 11.69 30.66 -0.08
C ALA A 100 10.31 31.20 0.30
N ARG A 101 9.26 30.93 -0.49
CA ARG A 101 7.88 31.33 -0.18
C ARG A 101 7.45 30.79 1.18
N LEU A 102 7.63 29.50 1.41
CA LEU A 102 7.25 28.88 2.70
C LEU A 102 8.03 29.46 3.88
N ARG A 103 9.28 29.85 3.67
CA ARG A 103 10.08 30.51 4.70
C ARG A 103 9.58 31.93 4.99
N GLU A 104 9.26 32.69 3.96
CA GLU A 104 8.72 34.06 4.08
C GLU A 104 7.35 34.08 4.76
N ASP A 105 6.50 33.10 4.45
CA ASP A 105 5.12 33.01 4.94
C ASP A 105 4.99 32.27 6.30
N ASP A 106 6.09 31.87 6.95
CA ASP A 106 6.10 30.91 8.09
C ASP A 106 5.24 29.64 7.82
N GLY A 107 5.27 29.19 6.56
CA GLY A 107 4.56 28.04 6.05
C GLY A 107 5.16 26.72 6.54
N THR A 108 4.33 25.68 6.58
CA THR A 108 4.77 24.34 6.93
C THR A 108 4.99 23.50 5.67
N LEU A 109 6.10 22.78 5.61
CA LEU A 109 6.36 21.78 4.57
C LEU A 109 6.19 20.36 5.12
N LEU A 110 5.45 19.54 4.39
CA LEU A 110 5.43 18.09 4.56
C LEU A 110 6.20 17.43 3.42
N VAL A 111 7.24 16.67 3.77
CA VAL A 111 7.98 15.82 2.83
C VAL A 111 7.48 14.39 2.99
N VAL A 112 6.79 13.88 1.98
CA VAL A 112 6.36 12.48 1.91
C VAL A 112 7.42 11.69 1.15
N VAL A 113 8.05 10.75 1.82
CA VAL A 113 9.11 9.90 1.24
C VAL A 113 8.48 8.57 0.88
N GLU A 114 8.30 8.33 -0.42
CA GLU A 114 7.87 7.03 -0.95
C GLU A 114 8.94 5.95 -0.65
N PRO A 115 8.58 4.65 -0.70
CA PRO A 115 9.51 3.59 -0.33
C PRO A 115 10.85 3.60 -1.09
N ASP A 116 10.84 4.06 -2.32
CA ASP A 116 11.99 4.19 -3.21
C ASP A 116 12.55 5.64 -3.26
N GLY A 117 11.97 6.56 -2.49
CA GLY A 117 12.25 7.99 -2.52
C GLY A 117 13.33 8.49 -1.58
N LEU A 118 14.04 7.59 -0.88
CA LEU A 118 15.05 7.96 0.11
C LEU A 118 16.17 8.82 -0.46
N GLU A 119 16.63 8.51 -1.68
CA GLU A 119 17.70 9.28 -2.33
C GLU A 119 17.26 10.71 -2.65
N SER A 120 16.05 10.88 -3.20
CA SER A 120 15.47 12.20 -3.45
C SER A 120 15.25 13.00 -2.17
N ALA A 121 14.84 12.35 -1.08
CA ALA A 121 14.70 12.98 0.22
C ALA A 121 16.06 13.44 0.76
N PHE A 122 17.08 12.59 0.64
CA PHE A 122 18.45 12.90 1.05
C PHE A 122 19.03 14.09 0.28
N VAL A 123 18.84 14.15 -1.05
CA VAL A 123 19.31 15.28 -1.87
C VAL A 123 18.55 16.58 -1.53
N LEU A 124 17.30 16.48 -1.05
CA LEU A 124 16.52 17.63 -0.62
C LEU A 124 16.97 18.18 0.76
N GLU A 125 17.56 17.38 1.64
CA GLU A 125 17.95 17.78 3.00
C GLU A 125 18.85 19.03 3.05
N PRO A 126 19.93 19.15 2.26
CA PRO A 126 20.76 20.36 2.25
C PRO A 126 19.99 21.62 1.85
N LEU A 127 19.04 21.50 0.92
CA LEU A 127 18.19 22.62 0.52
C LEU A 127 17.23 23.04 1.63
N LEU A 128 16.67 22.07 2.36
CA LEU A 128 15.84 22.35 3.53
C LEU A 128 16.63 23.01 4.64
N ALA A 129 17.87 22.57 4.88
CA ALA A 129 18.74 23.19 5.88
C ALA A 129 19.12 24.64 5.51
N ALA A 130 19.42 24.89 4.23
CA ALA A 130 19.87 26.21 3.77
C ALA A 130 18.70 27.19 3.53
N HIS A 131 17.60 26.71 2.98
CA HIS A 131 16.52 27.53 2.43
C HIS A 131 15.12 27.12 2.91
N GLY A 132 15.01 26.05 3.67
CA GLY A 132 13.73 25.53 4.11
C GLY A 132 12.98 26.47 5.06
N PRO A 133 11.67 26.22 5.22
CA PRO A 133 10.86 26.90 6.21
C PRO A 133 11.27 26.51 7.63
N GLY A 134 10.81 27.28 8.62
CA GLY A 134 11.05 26.98 10.03
C GLY A 134 10.39 25.67 10.51
N ARG A 135 9.42 25.14 9.75
CA ARG A 135 8.69 23.91 10.07
C ARG A 135 8.72 22.94 8.89
N VAL A 136 9.42 21.82 9.08
CA VAL A 136 9.46 20.71 8.14
C VAL A 136 9.07 19.43 8.88
N ALA A 137 8.06 18.74 8.37
CA ALA A 137 7.71 17.40 8.80
C ALA A 137 8.07 16.40 7.70
N GLN A 138 8.56 15.23 8.08
CA GLN A 138 8.82 14.13 7.16
C GLN A 138 7.92 12.94 7.48
N LEU A 139 7.31 12.36 6.45
CA LEU A 139 6.51 11.14 6.53
C LEU A 139 7.13 10.10 5.60
N ARG A 140 7.60 8.98 6.16
CA ARG A 140 8.09 7.85 5.36
C ARG A 140 6.95 6.87 5.09
N ALA A 141 6.62 6.64 3.83
CA ALA A 141 5.53 5.77 3.40
C ALA A 141 5.91 4.28 3.38
N SER A 142 7.15 3.92 3.69
CA SER A 142 7.69 2.56 3.60
C SER A 142 7.65 1.74 4.87
N GLU A 143 7.41 2.33 6.04
CA GLU A 143 7.30 1.51 7.24
C GLU A 143 5.89 0.89 7.28
N PRO A 144 5.76 -0.46 7.20
CA PRO A 144 4.50 -1.08 7.55
C PRO A 144 4.15 -0.59 8.94
N CYS A 145 2.92 -0.13 9.19
CA CYS A 145 2.61 0.51 10.46
C CYS A 145 2.87 -0.37 11.70
N ALA A 146 3.05 -1.68 11.51
CA ALA A 146 3.54 -2.61 12.52
C ALA A 146 4.98 -2.33 13.01
N ALA A 147 5.81 -1.64 12.21
CA ALA A 147 7.18 -1.26 12.54
C ALA A 147 7.27 0.10 13.26
N SER A 148 6.15 0.82 13.42
CA SER A 148 6.12 2.08 14.17
C SER A 148 6.54 1.86 15.62
N ARG A 149 7.56 2.59 16.08
CA ARG A 149 7.99 2.61 17.49
C ARG A 149 6.97 3.27 18.41
N GLU A 150 6.02 4.02 17.85
CA GLU A 150 4.96 4.70 18.58
C GLU A 150 3.70 3.81 18.66
N PRO A 151 3.30 3.31 19.85
CA PRO A 151 2.18 2.37 20.00
C PRO A 151 0.82 2.98 19.66
N ALA A 152 0.68 4.30 19.74
CA ALA A 152 -0.53 5.02 19.36
C ALA A 152 -0.69 5.05 17.82
N LEU A 153 0.40 5.33 17.11
CA LEU A 153 0.44 5.38 15.65
C LEU A 153 0.21 3.99 15.02
N ALA A 154 0.84 2.96 15.61
CA ALA A 154 0.64 1.57 15.19
C ALA A 154 -0.83 1.14 15.29
N ARG A 155 -1.52 1.52 16.39
CA ARG A 155 -2.95 1.24 16.59
C ARG A 155 -3.86 2.04 15.66
N ALA A 156 -3.56 3.33 15.44
CA ALA A 156 -4.34 4.18 14.54
C ALA A 156 -4.27 3.68 13.09
N CYS A 157 -3.10 3.21 12.65
CA CYS A 157 -2.96 2.55 11.37
C CYS A 157 -3.71 1.21 11.29
N ALA A 158 -3.65 0.38 12.34
CA ALA A 158 -4.33 -0.91 12.36
C ALA A 158 -5.87 -0.76 12.32
N GLY A 159 -6.42 0.29 12.94
CA GLY A 159 -7.84 0.62 12.86
C GLY A 159 -8.27 1.31 11.56
N ALA A 160 -7.32 1.72 10.72
CA ALA A 160 -7.56 2.29 9.39
C ALA A 160 -7.33 1.26 8.24
N ALA A 161 -6.94 0.03 8.60
CA ALA A 161 -6.94 -1.11 7.71
C ALA A 161 -8.39 -1.66 7.60
N PRO A 162 -8.92 -1.88 6.39
CA PRO A 162 -10.22 -2.50 6.20
C PRO A 162 -10.19 -4.00 6.52
#